data_AF-A0A372EX70-F1
#
_entry.id   AF-A0A372EX70-F1
#
_cell.length_a   1.000
_cell.length_b   1.000
_cell.length_c   1.000
_cell.angle_alpha   90.00
_cell.angle_beta   90.00
_cell.angle_gamma   90.00
#
_symmetry.space_group_name_H-M   'P 1'
#
loop_
_entity.id
_entity.type
_entity.pdbx_description
1 polymer ?
#
loop_
_entity_poly.entity_id
_entity_poly.type
_entity_poly.pdbx_seq_one_letter_code
_entity_poly.pdbx_strand_id
1 'polypeptide(L)'
;MDEFPEKGRFEAGRADPVTGERWVYVSREMAHAHPKGRLGPALYLIILALVALSGLRFYAFTMAGSLADFGAALLLMLSALGLYLRAPFALFLVVALFAFSLMRLFVGIGGLNLAGLAVLFAQGAALVYLLTSERANLIYRHRYKSYPEEGGAE
;
A
#
# COMPACT_ATOMS: atom_id res chain seq x y z
N MET A 1 -11.05 25.85 2.98
CA MET A 1 -11.22 25.14 1.71
C MET A 1 -9.84 25.14 1.07
N ASP A 2 -9.20 23.98 0.96
CA ASP A 2 -7.86 23.90 0.37
C ASP A 2 -8.00 24.16 -1.13
N GLU A 3 -7.34 25.20 -1.62
CA GLU A 3 -7.34 25.63 -3.01
C GLU A 3 -6.78 24.50 -3.89
N PHE A 4 -7.61 23.95 -4.78
CA PHE A 4 -7.16 22.95 -5.73
C PHE A 4 -6.10 23.59 -6.64
N PRO A 5 -4.92 22.97 -6.86
CA PRO A 5 -3.92 23.56 -7.75
C PRO A 5 -4.49 23.65 -9.18
N GLU A 6 -4.65 24.86 -9.71
CA GLU A 6 -5.17 25.12 -11.08
C GLU A 6 -4.26 24.55 -12.19
N LYS A 7 -3.01 24.22 -11.86
CA LYS A 7 -2.02 23.67 -12.80
C LYS A 7 -1.61 22.26 -12.40
N GLY A 8 -2.35 21.28 -12.90
CA GLY A 8 -1.93 19.88 -12.89
C GLY A 8 -2.28 19.21 -14.22
N ARG A 9 -1.40 18.31 -14.69
CA ARG A 9 -1.70 17.51 -15.87
C ARG A 9 -2.70 16.43 -15.50
N PHE A 10 -3.80 16.39 -16.24
CA PHE A 10 -4.74 15.28 -16.25
C PHE A 10 -4.48 14.47 -17.51
N GLU A 11 -3.87 13.30 -17.36
CA GLU A 11 -3.66 12.39 -18.48
C GLU A 11 -4.68 11.26 -18.35
N ALA A 12 -5.68 11.26 -19.23
CA ALA A 12 -6.66 10.19 -19.30
C ALA A 12 -6.07 9.01 -20.08
N GLY A 13 -6.04 7.85 -19.44
CA GLY A 13 -5.72 6.59 -20.09
C GLY A 13 -6.84 6.12 -21.02
N ARG A 14 -6.57 5.02 -21.72
CA ARG A 14 -7.57 4.36 -22.57
C ARG A 14 -8.77 3.92 -21.73
N ALA A 15 -9.98 4.22 -22.21
CA ALA A 15 -11.21 3.73 -21.60
C ALA A 15 -11.34 2.22 -21.83
N ASP A 16 -11.80 1.53 -20.80
CA ASP A 16 -12.19 0.13 -20.86
C ASP A 16 -13.39 0.00 -21.82
N PRO A 17 -13.31 -0.85 -22.86
CA PRO A 17 -14.35 -0.97 -23.87
C PRO A 17 -15.64 -1.61 -23.34
N VAL A 18 -15.60 -2.31 -22.21
CA VAL A 18 -16.76 -2.98 -21.59
C VAL A 18 -17.40 -2.09 -20.53
N THR A 19 -16.60 -1.48 -19.66
CA THR A 19 -17.11 -0.72 -18.50
C THR A 19 -17.11 0.80 -18.71
N GLY A 20 -16.43 1.31 -19.73
CA GLY A 20 -16.21 2.75 -19.93
C GLY A 20 -15.28 3.38 -18.89
N GLU A 21 -14.79 2.60 -17.91
CA GLU A 21 -13.87 3.08 -16.88
C GLU A 21 -12.54 3.52 -17.51
N ARG A 22 -12.03 4.68 -17.09
CA ARG A 22 -10.69 5.12 -17.49
C ARG A 22 -9.88 5.55 -16.29
N TRP A 23 -8.61 5.14 -16.25
CA TRP A 23 -7.64 5.66 -15.29
C TRP A 23 -7.25 7.07 -15.69
N VAL A 24 -7.37 8.01 -14.75
CA VAL A 24 -6.92 9.38 -14.92
C VAL A 24 -5.71 9.58 -14.01
N TYR A 25 -4.59 9.96 -14.59
CA TYR A 25 -3.36 10.28 -13.89
C TYR A 25 -3.35 11.77 -13.51
N VAL A 26 -2.91 12.04 -12.29
CA VAL A 26 -2.84 13.37 -11.69
C VAL A 26 -1.42 13.66 -11.21
N SER A 27 -1.08 14.94 -11.05
CA SER A 27 0.18 15.31 -10.42
C SER A 27 0.16 14.94 -8.92
N ARG A 28 1.36 14.83 -8.33
CA ARG A 28 1.53 14.49 -6.92
C ARG A 28 0.88 15.53 -6.00
N GLU A 29 0.99 16.80 -6.36
CA GLU A 29 0.45 17.93 -5.60
C GLU A 29 -1.08 17.85 -5.54
N MET A 30 -1.73 17.60 -6.68
CA MET A 30 -3.18 17.42 -6.75
C MET A 30 -3.64 16.19 -5.97
N ALA A 31 -2.92 15.07 -6.09
CA ALA A 31 -3.22 13.85 -5.35
C ALA A 31 -3.16 14.09 -3.84
N HIS A 32 -2.17 14.85 -3.35
CA HIS A 32 -1.97 15.12 -1.93
C HIS A 32 -2.93 16.18 -1.36
N ALA A 33 -3.33 17.16 -2.16
CA ALA A 33 -4.30 18.19 -1.78
C ALA A 33 -5.73 17.62 -1.65
N HIS A 34 -6.05 16.59 -2.42
CA HIS A 34 -7.38 15.99 -2.40
C HIS A 34 -7.69 15.34 -1.02
N PRO A 35 -8.94 15.40 -0.51
CA PRO A 35 -9.31 14.73 0.76
C PRO A 35 -9.10 13.22 0.75
N LYS A 36 -9.30 12.56 -0.42
CA LYS A 36 -8.93 11.14 -0.61
C LYS A 36 -7.41 10.92 -0.68
N GLY A 37 -6.60 11.96 -0.82
CA GLY A 37 -5.14 11.95 -0.75
C GLY A 37 -4.55 11.92 0.67
N ARG A 38 -5.41 12.03 1.68
CA ARG A 38 -5.03 11.92 3.09
C ARG A 38 -5.10 10.46 3.55
N LEU A 39 -4.28 10.12 4.55
CA LEU A 39 -4.30 8.79 5.17
C LEU A 39 -5.68 8.52 5.79
N GLY A 40 -6.32 7.43 5.35
CA GLY A 40 -7.58 6.96 5.91
C GLY A 40 -7.36 5.98 7.06
N PRO A 41 -8.42 5.63 7.82
CA PRO A 41 -8.33 4.73 8.96
C PRO A 41 -7.73 3.36 8.59
N ALA A 42 -8.11 2.80 7.43
CA ALA A 42 -7.53 1.54 6.94
C ALA A 42 -6.02 1.63 6.69
N LEU A 43 -5.51 2.75 6.17
CA LEU A 43 -4.06 2.94 6.00
C LEU A 43 -3.35 3.07 7.35
N TYR A 44 -3.95 3.77 8.31
CA TYR A 44 -3.42 3.84 9.68
C TYR A 44 -3.37 2.46 10.33
N LEU A 45 -4.39 1.63 10.16
CA LEU A 45 -4.39 0.25 10.66
C LEU A 45 -3.26 -0.58 10.04
N ILE A 46 -3.04 -0.47 8.72
CA ILE A 46 -1.91 -1.14 8.04
C ILE A 46 -0.57 -0.64 8.60
N ILE A 47 -0.40 0.67 8.75
CA ILE A 47 0.82 1.27 9.29
C ILE A 47 1.08 0.78 10.72
N LEU A 48 0.07 0.84 11.59
CA LEU A 48 0.16 0.35 12.98
C LEU A 48 0.51 -1.13 13.04
N ALA A 49 -0.09 -1.95 12.18
CA ALA A 49 0.23 -3.37 12.10
C ALA A 49 1.69 -3.61 11.68
N LEU A 50 2.20 -2.86 10.69
CA LEU A 50 3.60 -2.94 10.28
C LEU A 50 4.56 -2.50 11.40
N VAL A 51 4.23 -1.43 12.13
CA VAL A 51 5.02 -0.97 13.29
C VAL A 51 5.02 -2.01 14.40
N ALA A 52 3.87 -2.60 14.74
CA ALA A 52 3.78 -3.64 15.76
C ALA A 52 4.59 -4.89 15.38
N LEU A 53 4.49 -5.33 14.12
CA LEU A 53 5.29 -6.45 13.61
C LEU A 53 6.78 -6.14 13.59
N SER A 54 7.15 -4.90 13.25
CA SER A 54 8.55 -4.44 13.31
C SER A 54 9.09 -4.53 14.74
N GLY A 55 8.33 -4.03 15.73
CA GLY A 55 8.69 -4.11 17.15
C GLY A 55 8.86 -5.55 17.63
N LEU A 56 7.93 -6.45 17.26
CA LEU A 56 8.03 -7.89 17.56
C LEU A 56 9.30 -8.52 16.98
N ARG A 57 9.65 -8.21 15.71
CA ARG A 57 10.86 -8.70 15.06
C ARG A 57 12.13 -8.13 15.68
N PHE A 58 12.12 -6.84 16.03
CA PHE A 58 13.23 -6.21 16.70
C PHE A 58 13.45 -6.80 18.11
N TYR A 59 12.38 -7.06 18.85
CA TYR A 59 12.46 -7.75 20.14
C TYR A 59 13.05 -9.16 19.98
N ALA A 60 12.58 -9.93 19.00
CA ALA A 60 13.15 -11.25 18.70
C ALA A 60 14.66 -11.15 18.36
N PHE A 61 15.09 -10.12 17.63
CA PHE A 61 16.50 -9.84 17.40
C PHE A 61 17.25 -9.57 18.71
N THR A 62 16.72 -8.75 19.62
CA THR A 62 17.39 -8.49 20.91
C THR A 62 17.54 -9.74 21.78
N MET A 63 16.67 -10.74 21.62
CA MET A 63 16.72 -11.99 22.37
C MET A 63 17.63 -13.04 21.72
N ALA A 64 17.64 -13.14 20.40
CA ALA A 64 18.31 -14.23 19.66
C ALA A 64 19.52 -13.79 18.82
N GLY A 65 19.77 -12.48 18.67
CA GLY A 65 20.89 -11.93 17.89
C GLY A 65 20.78 -12.13 16.37
N SER A 66 19.63 -12.58 15.88
CA SER A 66 19.40 -12.92 14.46
C SER A 66 19.39 -11.68 13.57
N LEU A 67 20.43 -11.53 12.72
CA LEU A 67 20.49 -10.46 11.72
C LEU A 67 19.31 -10.49 10.74
N ALA A 68 18.73 -11.67 10.50
CA ALA A 68 17.54 -11.81 9.67
C ALA A 68 16.31 -11.14 10.31
N ASP A 69 16.15 -11.26 11.64
CA ASP A 69 15.05 -10.62 12.35
C ASP A 69 15.26 -9.10 12.45
N PHE A 70 16.51 -8.64 12.60
CA PHE A 70 16.83 -7.21 12.49
C PHE A 70 16.51 -6.65 11.10
N GLY A 71 16.95 -7.33 10.04
CA GLY A 71 16.67 -6.92 8.66
C GLY A 71 15.16 -6.89 8.35
N ALA A 72 14.41 -7.89 8.83
CA ALA A 72 12.96 -7.91 8.72
C ALA A 72 12.29 -6.75 9.49
N ALA A 73 12.75 -6.48 10.72
CA ALA A 73 12.25 -5.36 11.52
C ALA A 73 12.47 -4.02 10.81
N LEU A 74 13.68 -3.80 10.26
CA LEU A 74 14.03 -2.59 9.53
C LEU A 74 13.16 -2.44 8.28
N LEU A 75 12.99 -3.50 7.50
CA LEU A 75 12.17 -3.45 6.28
C LEU A 75 10.70 -3.15 6.58
N LEU A 76 10.14 -3.73 7.66
CA LEU A 76 8.79 -3.43 8.13
C LEU A 76 8.65 -1.96 8.55
N MET A 77 9.64 -1.43 9.28
CA MET A 77 9.65 -0.05 9.72
C MET A 77 9.75 0.94 8.54
N LEU A 78 10.64 0.67 7.58
CA LEU A 78 10.78 1.48 6.37
C LEU A 78 9.51 1.45 5.52
N SER A 79 8.81 0.32 5.47
CA SER A 79 7.52 0.20 4.79
C SER A 79 6.45 1.04 5.49
N ALA A 80 6.35 0.95 6.82
CA ALA A 80 5.41 1.75 7.60
C ALA A 80 5.67 3.25 7.44
N LEU A 81 6.94 3.66 7.52
CA LEU A 81 7.36 5.05 7.32
C LEU A 81 7.07 5.52 5.90
N GLY A 82 7.38 4.71 4.89
CA GLY A 82 7.09 5.02 3.50
C GLY A 82 5.58 5.23 3.26
N LEU A 83 4.73 4.37 3.82
CA LEU A 83 3.28 4.52 3.74
C LEU A 83 2.82 5.80 4.45
N TYR A 84 3.32 6.06 5.66
CA TYR A 84 2.98 7.26 6.43
C TYR A 84 3.38 8.55 5.70
N LEU A 85 4.57 8.58 5.10
CA LEU A 85 5.08 9.70 4.30
C LEU A 85 4.44 9.78 2.90
N ARG A 86 3.52 8.87 2.56
CA ARG A 86 2.87 8.82 1.24
C ARG A 86 3.88 8.71 0.09
N ALA A 87 4.95 7.93 0.32
CA ALA A 87 6.00 7.74 -0.66
C ALA A 87 5.65 6.60 -1.62
N PRO A 88 5.80 6.77 -2.95
CA PRO A 88 5.43 5.74 -3.92
C PRO A 88 6.25 4.46 -3.77
N PHE A 89 7.50 4.56 -3.29
CA PHE A 89 8.36 3.41 -3.09
C PHE A 89 7.86 2.45 -1.99
N ALA A 90 6.99 2.92 -1.10
CA ALA A 90 6.44 2.12 -0.02
C ALA A 90 5.66 0.90 -0.53
N LEU A 91 4.97 1.04 -1.68
CA LEU A 91 4.27 -0.07 -2.31
C LEU A 91 5.24 -1.21 -2.68
N PHE A 92 6.42 -0.89 -3.22
CA PHE A 92 7.41 -1.90 -3.58
C PHE A 92 7.94 -2.63 -2.33
N LEU A 93 8.16 -1.91 -1.23
CA LEU A 93 8.60 -2.51 0.03
C LEU A 93 7.54 -3.47 0.60
N VAL A 94 6.27 -3.09 0.58
CA VAL A 94 5.17 -3.96 1.06
C VAL A 94 5.01 -5.19 0.16
N VAL A 95 5.14 -5.04 -1.16
CA VAL A 95 5.15 -6.18 -2.10
C VAL A 95 6.33 -7.11 -1.80
N ALA A 96 7.53 -6.56 -1.60
CA ALA A 96 8.72 -7.34 -1.30
C ALA A 96 8.58 -8.09 0.04
N LEU A 97 8.02 -7.46 1.07
CA LEU A 97 7.71 -8.10 2.35
C LEU A 97 6.76 -9.29 2.20
N PHE A 98 5.70 -9.11 1.41
CA PHE A 98 4.73 -10.18 1.17
C PHE A 98 5.36 -11.33 0.37
N ALA A 99 6.12 -11.01 -0.69
CA ALA A 99 6.83 -12.00 -1.49
C ALA A 99 7.85 -12.79 -0.65
N PHE A 100 8.60 -12.12 0.22
CA PHE A 100 9.53 -12.78 1.13
C PHE A 100 8.82 -13.68 2.14
N SER A 101 7.66 -13.25 2.64
CA SER A 101 6.84 -14.06 3.56
C SER A 101 6.28 -15.31 2.86
N LEU A 102 5.85 -15.19 1.61
CA LEU A 102 5.50 -16.34 0.76
C LEU A 102 6.69 -17.27 0.49
N MET A 103 7.87 -16.71 0.20
CA MET A 103 9.06 -17.53 0.00
C MET A 103 9.39 -18.36 1.25
N ARG A 104 9.38 -17.75 2.44
CA ARG A 104 9.63 -18.47 3.70
C ARG A 104 8.62 -19.56 3.97
N LEU A 105 7.37 -19.36 3.56
CA LEU A 105 6.31 -20.37 3.61
C LEU A 105 6.68 -21.59 2.75
N PHE A 106 7.02 -21.37 1.48
CA PHE A 106 7.29 -22.47 0.54
C PHE A 106 8.61 -23.21 0.81
N VAL A 107 9.64 -22.50 1.31
CA VAL A 107 10.95 -23.12 1.62
C VAL A 107 10.94 -23.79 3.00
N GLY A 108 9.83 -23.75 3.75
CA GLY A 108 9.71 -24.41 5.06
C GLY A 108 10.60 -23.81 6.15
N ILE A 109 11.16 -22.62 5.93
CA ILE A 109 12.07 -21.91 6.86
C ILE A 109 11.31 -21.41 8.10
N GLY A 110 9.98 -21.50 8.11
CA GLY A 110 9.15 -21.28 9.29
C GLY A 110 8.08 -22.36 9.36
N GLY A 111 8.17 -23.23 10.37
CA GLY A 111 7.11 -24.17 10.69
C GLY A 111 5.77 -23.43 10.74
N LEU A 112 4.83 -23.85 9.90
CA LEU A 112 3.54 -23.19 9.75
C LEU A 112 2.71 -23.37 11.02
N ASN A 113 2.75 -22.36 11.87
CA ASN A 113 1.79 -22.22 12.95
C ASN A 113 0.67 -21.26 12.53
N LEU A 114 -0.44 -21.33 13.25
CA LEU A 114 -1.63 -20.52 12.98
C LEU A 114 -1.31 -19.01 12.96
N ALA A 115 -0.38 -18.57 13.81
CA ALA A 115 0.06 -17.18 13.86
C ALA A 115 0.78 -16.74 12.58
N GLY A 116 1.67 -17.57 12.03
CA GLY A 116 2.37 -17.29 10.77
C GLY A 116 1.42 -17.17 9.58
N LEU A 117 0.42 -18.05 9.51
CA LEU A 117 -0.65 -17.96 8.50
C LEU A 117 -1.47 -16.70 8.66
N ALA A 118 -1.88 -16.34 9.89
CA ALA A 118 -2.64 -15.13 10.16
C ALA A 118 -1.89 -13.86 9.72
N VAL A 119 -0.58 -13.79 9.99
CA VAL A 119 0.27 -12.67 9.53
C VAL A 119 0.34 -12.62 8.02
N LEU A 120 0.51 -13.76 7.35
CA LEU A 120 0.55 -13.81 5.88
C LEU A 120 -0.77 -13.35 5.26
N PHE A 121 -1.91 -13.80 5.78
CA PHE A 121 -3.22 -13.36 5.31
C PHE A 121 -3.44 -11.86 5.56
N ALA A 122 -3.04 -11.35 6.73
CA ALA A 122 -3.13 -9.92 7.03
C ALA A 122 -2.28 -9.08 6.07
N GLN A 123 -1.05 -9.52 5.76
CA GLN A 123 -0.20 -8.87 4.76
C GLN A 123 -0.81 -8.94 3.36
N GLY A 124 -1.39 -10.08 2.98
CA GLY A 124 -2.09 -10.24 1.70
C GLY A 124 -3.30 -9.30 1.58
N ALA A 125 -4.12 -9.20 2.63
CA ALA A 125 -5.25 -8.29 2.68
C ALA A 125 -4.80 -6.82 2.61
N ALA A 126 -3.74 -6.45 3.33
CA ALA A 126 -3.14 -5.12 3.26
C ALA A 126 -2.62 -4.81 1.85
N LEU A 127 -1.97 -5.77 1.20
CA LEU A 127 -1.48 -5.62 -0.17
C LEU A 127 -2.63 -5.45 -1.15
N VAL A 128 -3.65 -6.30 -1.09
CA VAL A 128 -4.86 -6.16 -1.92
C VAL A 128 -5.45 -4.76 -1.76
N TYR A 129 -5.66 -4.30 -0.52
CA TYR A 129 -6.16 -2.95 -0.25
C TYR A 129 -5.28 -1.86 -0.89
N LEU A 130 -3.95 -1.96 -0.75
CA LEU A 130 -3.01 -0.99 -1.31
C LEU A 130 -2.99 -0.99 -2.86
N LEU A 131 -3.27 -2.13 -3.49
CA LEU A 131 -3.26 -2.27 -4.94
C LEU A 131 -4.61 -1.88 -5.57
N THR A 132 -5.73 -2.15 -4.90
CA THR A 132 -7.08 -2.03 -5.50
C THR A 132 -7.86 -0.81 -5.01
N SER A 133 -7.61 -0.31 -3.79
CA SER A 133 -8.41 0.81 -3.27
C SER A 133 -8.16 2.09 -4.05
N GLU A 134 -9.23 2.87 -4.28
CA GLU A 134 -9.12 4.20 -4.90
C GLU A 134 -8.17 5.11 -4.13
N ARG A 135 -8.26 5.06 -2.79
CA ARG A 135 -7.46 5.88 -1.89
C ARG A 135 -5.97 5.58 -2.03
N ALA A 136 -5.58 4.30 -1.98
CA ALA A 136 -4.17 3.95 -2.13
C ALA A 136 -3.65 4.23 -3.55
N ASN A 137 -4.47 3.99 -4.58
CA ASN A 137 -4.10 4.33 -5.96
C ASN A 137 -3.89 5.84 -6.14
N LEU A 138 -4.73 6.69 -5.55
CA LEU A 138 -4.55 8.14 -5.60
C LEU A 138 -3.28 8.58 -4.86
N ILE A 139 -3.05 8.05 -3.64
CA ILE A 139 -1.92 8.46 -2.80
C ILE A 139 -0.58 8.02 -3.39
N TYR A 140 -0.44 6.75 -3.79
CA TYR A 140 0.86 6.16 -4.12
C TYR A 140 1.14 6.03 -5.61
N ARG A 141 0.09 6.08 -6.45
CA ARG A 141 0.20 5.94 -7.91
C ARG A 141 -0.33 7.14 -8.66
N HIS A 142 -0.81 8.15 -7.93
CA HIS A 142 -1.35 9.40 -8.47
C HIS A 142 -2.36 9.15 -9.60
N ARG A 143 -3.27 8.19 -9.40
CA ARG A 143 -4.30 7.84 -10.37
C ARG A 143 -5.63 7.54 -9.70
N TYR A 144 -6.74 7.86 -10.37
CA TYR A 144 -8.09 7.50 -9.95
C TYR A 144 -8.89 6.95 -11.13
N LYS A 145 -9.97 6.21 -10.87
CA LYS A 145 -10.89 5.76 -11.91
C LYS A 145 -11.94 6.85 -12.13
N SER A 146 -12.14 7.25 -13.39
CA SER A 146 -13.36 7.98 -13.77
C SER A 146 -14.34 7.02 -14.43
N TYR A 147 -15.60 7.21 -14.10
CA TYR A 147 -16.73 6.45 -14.61
C TYR A 147 -17.43 7.31 -15.69
N PRO A 148 -17.99 6.68 -16.74
CA PRO A 148 -18.84 7.42 -17.67
C PRO A 148 -20.03 8.02 -16.91
N GLU A 149 -20.44 9.24 -17.27
CA GLU A 149 -21.68 9.81 -16.76
C GLU A 149 -22.84 8.94 -17.27
N GLU A 150 -23.70 8.45 -16.37
CA GLU A 150 -24.96 7.79 -16.73
C GLU A 150 -25.83 8.81 -17.48
N GLY A 151 -25.73 8.84 -18.81
CA GLY A 151 -26.51 9.76 -19.65
C GLY A 151 -25.86 10.20 -20.97
N GLY A 152 -24.59 9.90 -21.22
CA GLY A 152 -23.91 10.30 -22.46
C GLY A 152 -24.20 9.43 -23.70
N ALA A 153 -25.40 8.86 -23.80
CA ALA A 153 -25.89 8.15 -24.97
C ALA A 153 -27.12 8.88 -25.51
N GLU A 154 -26.87 9.98 -26.23
CA GLU A 154 -27.80 10.53 -27.22
C GLU A 154 -27.24 10.24 -28.62
#